data_AF-A0A6J7IYP3-F1
#
_entry.id   AF-A0A6J7IYP3-F1
#
_cell.length_a   1.000
_cell.length_b   1.000
_cell.length_c   1.000
_cell.angle_alpha   90.00
_cell.angle_beta   90.00
_cell.angle_gamma   90.00
#
_symmetry.space_group_name_H-M   'P 1'
#
loop_
_entity.id
_entity.type
_entity.pdbx_description
1 polymer ?
#
loop_
_entity_poly.entity_id
_entity_poly.type
_entity_poly.pdbx_seq_one_letter_code
_entity_poly.pdbx_strand_id
1 'polypeptide(L)'
;MFFDIGAGEMIGLAVLAVILVGPERLPRLTQDLAKIVRKLRQYAQSATGELRENLGPGFEDLQPSDLNPKKFIQRQVSQALENEDSTVQDLKDIKAAIDPDLL
;
A
#
# COMPACT_ATOMS: atom_id res chain seq x y z
N MET A 1 -7.33 -3.94 -26.04
CA MET A 1 -8.64 -4.43 -26.50
C MET A 1 -9.61 -4.77 -25.35
N PHE A 2 -9.21 -4.73 -24.07
CA PHE A 2 -10.09 -5.09 -22.93
C PHE A 2 -10.86 -3.91 -22.29
N PHE A 3 -10.66 -2.67 -22.76
CA PHE A 3 -11.21 -1.46 -22.12
C PHE A 3 -12.39 -0.83 -22.87
N ASP A 4 -12.88 -1.43 -23.94
CA ASP A 4 -14.07 -0.97 -24.69
C ASP A 4 -15.40 -1.39 -24.04
N ILE A 5 -15.42 -1.62 -22.72
CA ILE A 5 -16.63 -2.05 -22.01
C ILE A 5 -17.63 -0.89 -21.95
N GLY A 6 -18.65 -0.94 -22.80
CA GLY A 6 -19.71 0.05 -22.87
C GLY A 6 -20.81 -0.15 -21.82
N ALA A 7 -21.70 0.85 -21.68
CA ALA A 7 -22.84 0.76 -20.76
C ALA A 7 -23.75 -0.45 -21.04
N GLY A 8 -23.92 -0.83 -22.31
CA GLY A 8 -24.70 -2.02 -22.69
C GLY A 8 -24.06 -3.33 -22.25
N GLU A 9 -22.74 -3.46 -22.37
CA GLU A 9 -22.00 -4.65 -21.92
C GLU A 9 -22.01 -4.77 -20.40
N MET A 10 -21.94 -3.65 -19.67
CA MET A 10 -22.10 -3.64 -18.20
C MET A 10 -23.48 -4.16 -17.78
N ILE A 11 -24.54 -3.76 -18.47
CA ILE A 11 -25.90 -4.30 -18.22
C ILE A 11 -25.94 -5.79 -18.56
N GLY A 12 -25.34 -6.20 -19.67
CA GLY A 12 -25.25 -7.61 -20.07
C GLY A 12 -24.55 -8.49 -19.01
N LEU A 13 -23.43 -8.02 -18.46
CA LEU A 13 -22.71 -8.69 -17.37
C LEU A 13 -23.54 -8.74 -16.09
N ALA A 14 -24.27 -7.67 -15.76
CA ALA A 14 -25.16 -7.65 -14.60
C ALA A 14 -26.28 -8.70 -14.74
N VAL A 15 -26.92 -8.79 -15.91
CA VAL A 15 -27.93 -9.80 -16.19
C VAL A 15 -27.34 -11.21 -16.13
N LEU A 16 -26.16 -11.43 -16.71
CA LEU A 16 -25.47 -12.71 -16.66
C LEU A 16 -25.15 -13.14 -15.21
N ALA A 17 -24.69 -12.20 -14.38
CA ALA A 17 -24.44 -12.44 -12.97
C ALA A 17 -25.73 -12.81 -12.22
N VAL A 18 -26.84 -12.14 -12.51
CA VAL A 18 -28.16 -12.46 -11.95
C VAL A 18 -28.63 -13.86 -12.35
N ILE A 19 -28.41 -14.27 -13.60
CA ILE A 19 -28.80 -15.61 -14.07
C ILE A 19 -27.94 -16.69 -13.39
N LEU A 20 -26.61 -16.49 -13.33
CA LEU A 20 -25.68 -17.47 -12.80
C LEU A 20 -25.83 -17.67 -11.29
N VAL A 21 -25.99 -16.57 -10.56
CA VAL A 21 -26.05 -16.58 -9.08
C VAL A 21 -27.50 -16.69 -8.59
N GLY A 22 -28.44 -16.09 -9.31
CA GLY A 22 -29.84 -15.93 -8.92
C GLY A 22 -30.12 -14.54 -8.32
N PRO A 23 -31.25 -13.89 -8.67
CA PRO A 23 -31.60 -12.55 -8.22
C PRO A 23 -31.78 -12.46 -6.70
N GLU A 24 -32.24 -13.54 -6.05
CA GLU A 24 -32.42 -13.58 -4.60
C GLU A 24 -31.11 -13.76 -3.82
N ARG A 25 -30.10 -14.36 -4.46
CA ARG A 25 -28.82 -14.71 -3.81
C ARG A 25 -27.79 -13.60 -3.94
N LEU A 26 -27.85 -12.81 -5.00
CA LEU A 26 -26.94 -11.67 -5.24
C LEU A 26 -26.90 -10.64 -4.10
N PRO A 27 -28.04 -10.16 -3.56
CA PRO A 27 -28.05 -9.21 -2.44
C PRO A 27 -27.41 -9.79 -1.19
N ARG A 28 -27.65 -11.09 -0.93
CA ARG A 28 -27.06 -11.78 0.23
C ARG A 28 -25.56 -11.96 0.07
N LEU A 29 -25.09 -12.37 -1.11
CA LEU A 29 -23.67 -12.52 -1.44
C LEU A 29 -22.90 -11.21 -1.28
N THR A 30 -23.44 -10.11 -1.82
CA THR A 30 -22.83 -8.77 -1.71
C THR A 30 -22.76 -8.29 -0.27
N GLN A 31 -23.81 -8.54 0.53
CA GLN A 31 -23.78 -8.24 1.96
C GLN A 31 -22.70 -9.04 2.70
N ASP A 32 -22.52 -10.32 2.37
CA ASP A 32 -21.52 -11.16 3.02
C ASP A 32 -20.09 -10.76 2.63
N LEU A 33 -19.86 -10.42 1.36
CA LEU A 33 -18.61 -9.81 0.91
C LEU A 33 -18.31 -8.49 1.63
N ALA A 34 -19.31 -7.61 1.77
CA ALA A 34 -19.15 -6.34 2.48
C ALA A 34 -18.77 -6.56 3.96
N LYS A 35 -19.36 -7.56 4.62
CA LYS A 35 -18.98 -7.94 5.99
C LYS A 35 -17.54 -8.44 6.06
N ILE A 36 -17.11 -9.26 5.10
CA ILE A 36 -15.73 -9.76 5.03
C ILE A 36 -14.75 -8.60 4.86
N VAL A 37 -15.01 -7.70 3.91
CA VAL A 37 -14.16 -6.51 3.68
C VAL A 37 -14.09 -5.64 4.93
N ARG A 38 -15.22 -5.42 5.62
CA ARG A 38 -15.25 -4.63 6.86
C ARG A 38 -14.42 -5.28 7.97
N LYS A 39 -14.53 -6.60 8.15
CA LYS A 39 -13.74 -7.36 9.12
C LYS A 39 -12.25 -7.32 8.79
N LEU A 40 -11.88 -7.54 7.53
CA LEU A 40 -10.49 -7.46 7.09
C LEU A 40 -9.89 -6.07 7.35
N ARG A 41 -10.65 -5.02 7.02
CA ARG A 41 -10.26 -3.63 7.29
C ARG A 41 -10.07 -3.36 8.79
N GLN A 42 -10.94 -3.92 9.63
CA GLN A 42 -10.84 -3.80 11.09
C GLN A 42 -9.61 -4.54 11.62
N TYR A 43 -9.37 -5.78 11.18
CA TYR A 43 -8.19 -6.55 11.58
C TYR A 43 -6.88 -5.89 11.16
N ALA A 44 -6.82 -5.34 9.94
CA ALA A 44 -5.66 -4.59 9.49
C ALA A 44 -5.39 -3.36 10.39
N GLN A 45 -6.44 -2.60 10.74
CA GLN A 45 -6.31 -1.45 11.64
C GLN A 45 -5.88 -1.83 13.05
N SER A 46 -6.45 -2.89 13.62
CA SER A 46 -6.08 -3.39 14.95
C SER A 46 -4.62 -3.85 14.99
N ALA A 47 -4.18 -4.65 14.02
CA ALA A 47 -2.80 -5.10 13.93
C ALA A 47 -1.83 -3.92 13.77
N THR A 48 -2.15 -2.93 12.91
CA THR A 48 -1.33 -1.71 12.81
C THR A 48 -1.31 -0.91 14.11
N GLY A 49 -2.41 -0.87 14.86
CA GLY A 49 -2.48 -0.23 16.18
C GLY A 49 -1.56 -0.92 17.20
N GLU A 50 -1.62 -2.24 17.29
CA GLU A 50 -0.77 -3.02 18.21
C GLU A 50 0.73 -2.90 17.86
N LEU A 51 1.07 -2.89 16.57
CA LEU A 51 2.44 -2.69 16.08
C LEU A 51 2.96 -1.29 16.44
N ARG A 52 2.13 -0.25 16.31
CA ARG A 52 2.47 1.12 16.71
C ARG A 52 2.73 1.25 18.21
N GLU A 53 1.91 0.60 19.02
CA GLU A 53 1.99 0.69 20.48
C GLU A 53 3.19 -0.09 21.05
N ASN A 54 3.63 -1.17 20.38
CA ASN A 54 4.68 -2.06 20.90
C ASN A 54 6.07 -1.90 20.24
N LEU A 55 6.19 -1.31 19.03
CA LEU A 55 7.48 -1.27 18.30
C LEU A 55 8.34 -0.02 18.53
N GLY A 56 7.84 1.01 19.23
CA GLY A 56 8.66 2.19 19.59
C GLY A 56 8.93 3.19 18.46
N PRO A 57 9.73 4.26 18.74
CA PRO A 57 9.86 5.45 17.89
C PRO A 57 10.42 5.10 16.51
N GLY A 58 9.64 5.38 15.46
CA GLY A 58 9.91 4.99 14.07
C GLY A 58 8.69 4.39 13.35
N PHE A 59 7.69 3.92 14.11
CA PHE A 59 6.44 3.34 13.57
C PHE A 59 5.17 4.15 13.90
N GLU A 60 5.28 5.18 14.74
CA GLU A 60 4.17 6.07 15.14
C GLU A 60 3.44 6.70 13.93
N ASP A 61 4.17 6.96 12.84
CA ASP A 61 3.63 7.61 11.64
C ASP A 61 3.00 6.67 10.59
N LEU A 62 2.84 5.36 10.87
CA LEU A 62 2.20 4.42 9.93
C LEU A 62 0.67 4.60 9.82
N GLN A 63 0.22 5.61 9.09
CA GLN A 63 -1.20 5.83 8.88
C GLN A 63 -1.81 4.65 8.10
N PRO A 64 -3.02 4.16 8.45
CA PRO A 64 -3.71 3.10 7.70
C PRO A 64 -3.92 3.42 6.21
N SER A 65 -3.84 4.70 5.82
CA SER A 65 -3.88 5.22 4.44
C SER A 65 -2.57 5.00 3.65
N ASP A 66 -1.44 4.77 4.32
CA ASP A 66 -0.15 4.42 3.70
C ASP A 66 0.03 2.93 3.43
N LEU A 67 -0.92 2.10 3.85
CA LEU A 67 -0.99 0.68 3.48
C LEU A 67 -1.45 0.46 2.03
N ASN A 68 -1.27 1.46 1.16
CA ASN A 68 -1.16 1.21 -0.26
C ASN A 68 0.24 0.59 -0.49
N PRO A 69 0.36 -0.67 -0.93
CA PRO A 69 1.65 -1.35 -1.03
C PRO A 69 2.65 -0.56 -1.87
N LYS A 70 2.16 0.17 -2.88
CA LYS A 70 2.95 1.07 -3.71
C LYS A 70 3.60 2.23 -2.93
N LYS A 71 2.88 2.85 -1.98
CA LYS A 71 3.41 3.95 -1.17
C LYS A 71 4.34 3.48 -0.07
N PHE A 72 4.05 2.32 0.54
CA PHE A 72 4.95 1.67 1.50
C PHE A 72 6.29 1.30 0.86
N ILE A 73 6.27 0.62 -0.30
CA ILE A 73 7.48 0.28 -1.06
C ILE A 73 8.22 1.54 -1.50
N GLN A 74 7.49 2.56 -1.98
CA GLN A 74 8.10 3.84 -2.35
C GLN A 74 8.83 4.47 -1.16
N ARG A 75 8.23 4.52 0.03
CA ARG A 75 8.89 5.06 1.23
C ARG A 75 10.09 4.24 1.68
N GLN A 76 10.00 2.91 1.64
CA GLN A 76 11.12 2.02 1.98
C GLN A 76 12.30 2.20 1.01
N VAL A 77 12.01 2.32 -0.28
CA VAL A 77 13.01 2.53 -1.34
C VAL A 77 13.59 3.94 -1.25
N SER A 78 12.77 4.97 -1.03
CA SER A 78 13.24 6.34 -0.82
C SER A 78 14.15 6.44 0.41
N GLN A 79 13.77 5.86 1.55
CA GLN A 79 14.62 5.82 2.74
C GLN A 79 15.92 5.03 2.49
N ALA A 80 15.87 3.91 1.79
CA ALA A 80 17.08 3.15 1.45
C ALA A 80 18.03 3.97 0.55
N LEU A 81 17.49 4.74 -0.40
CA LEU A 81 18.25 5.61 -1.29
C LEU A 81 18.82 6.85 -0.56
N GLU A 82 18.06 7.45 0.36
CA GLU A 82 18.51 8.61 1.15
C GLU A 82 19.66 8.24 2.13
N ASN A 83 19.67 7.00 2.64
CA ASN A 83 20.77 6.48 3.45
C ASN A 83 22.03 6.19 2.61
N GLU A 84 21.90 5.85 1.32
CA GLU A 84 23.05 5.73 0.42
C GLU A 84 23.66 7.09 0.08
N ASP A 85 22.84 8.13 -0.17
CA ASP A 85 23.35 9.45 -0.53
C ASP A 85 24.10 10.15 0.62
N SER A 86 23.62 10.03 1.86
CA SER A 86 24.31 10.57 3.05
C SER A 86 25.65 9.86 3.30
N THR A 87 25.69 8.54 3.18
CA THR A 87 26.94 7.77 3.32
C THR A 87 27.94 8.12 2.21
N VAL A 88 27.49 8.33 0.97
CA VAL A 88 28.35 8.69 -0.16
C VAL A 88 28.86 10.13 -0.06
N GLN A 89 28.10 11.04 0.55
CA GLN A 89 28.51 12.43 0.77
C GLN A 89 29.52 12.54 1.91
N ASP A 90 29.29 11.84 3.03
CA ASP A 90 30.23 11.77 4.16
C ASP A 90 31.58 11.15 3.73
N LEU A 91 31.57 10.13 2.88
CA LEU A 91 32.79 9.51 2.35
C LEU A 91 33.54 10.43 1.37
N LYS A 92 32.84 11.29 0.63
CA LYS A 92 33.46 12.27 -0.28
C LYS A 92 34.10 13.42 0.49
N ASP A 93 33.45 13.92 1.53
CA ASP A 93 33.96 15.02 2.35
C ASP A 93 35.17 14.58 3.19
N ILE A 94 35.16 13.35 3.71
CA ILE A 94 36.33 12.75 4.37
C ILE A 94 37.49 12.57 3.38
N LYS A 95 37.23 12.08 2.16
CA LYS A 95 38.27 11.91 1.14
C LYS A 95 38.84 13.24 0.66
N ALA A 96 38.03 14.29 0.56
CA ALA A 96 38.47 15.63 0.21
C ALA A 96 39.31 16.29 1.33
N ALA A 97 39.02 15.99 2.60
CA ALA A 97 39.79 16.48 3.75
C ALA A 97 41.12 15.72 3.98
N ILE A 98 41.29 14.55 3.35
CA ILE A 98 42.50 13.72 3.50
C ILE A 98 43.52 13.96 2.38
N ASP A 99 43.16 14.64 1.27
CA ASP A 99 44.11 14.93 0.19
C ASP A 99 45.22 15.86 0.71
N PRO A 100 46.46 15.37 0.90
CA PRO A 100 47.55 16.13 1.50
C PRO A 100 48.36 16.89 0.43
N ASP A 101 47.73 17.27 -0.68
CA ASP A 101 48.36 17.93 -1.84
C ASP A 101 47.99 19.43 -1.97
N LEU A 102 47.60 20.06 -0.86
CA LEU A 102 47.26 21.50 -0.80
C LEU A 102 48.13 22.33 0.17
N LEU A 103 49.35 21.86 0.47
CA LEU A 103 50.42 22.64 1.11
C LEU A 103 51.62 22.79 0.18
#